data_AF-A0A1A2EMT8-F1
#
_entry.id   AF-A0A1A2EMT8-F1
#
_cell.length_a   1.000
_cell.length_b   1.000
_cell.length_c   1.000
_cell.angle_alpha   90.00
_cell.angle_beta   90.00
_cell.angle_gamma   90.00
#
_symmetry.space_group_name_H-M   'P 1'
#
loop_
_entity.id
_entity.type
_entity.pdbx_description
1 polymer ?
#
loop_
_entity_poly.entity_id
_entity_poly.type
_entity_poly.pdbx_seq_one_letter_code
_entity_poly.pdbx_strand_id
1 'polypeptide(L)'
;MRRVAAIFIAAMACALALAATAGAIPEQGTPEFDTYMQGLERNGFNLNPDTAWRVAHQACEGGLPGLIGWELVAQGVVGPGADQRLMDVARKYACPVQ
;
A
#
# COMPACT_ATOMS: atom_id res chain seq x y z
N MET A 1 21.97 27.42 -24.48
CA MET A 1 21.86 27.39 -23.00
C MET A 1 20.44 27.67 -22.51
N ARG A 2 19.88 28.88 -22.68
CA ARG A 2 18.58 29.27 -22.10
C ARG A 2 17.37 28.45 -22.57
N ARG A 3 17.33 28.05 -23.86
CA ARG A 3 16.27 27.19 -24.42
C ARG A 3 16.35 25.74 -23.93
N VAL A 4 17.58 25.23 -23.73
CA VAL A 4 17.81 23.86 -23.22
C VAL A 4 17.42 23.77 -21.75
N ALA A 5 17.77 24.79 -20.95
CA ALA A 5 17.36 24.87 -19.54
C ALA A 5 15.83 24.91 -19.39
N ALA A 6 15.13 25.66 -20.26
CA ALA A 6 13.68 25.72 -20.24
C ALA A 6 13.02 24.36 -20.53
N ILE A 7 13.56 23.59 -21.49
CA ILE A 7 13.06 22.25 -21.81
C ILE A 7 13.28 21.29 -20.62
N PHE A 8 14.44 21.35 -19.97
CA PHE A 8 14.72 20.52 -18.78
C PHE A 8 13.79 20.84 -17.61
N ILE A 9 13.55 22.13 -17.34
CA ILE A 9 12.64 22.55 -16.26
C ILE A 9 11.22 22.11 -16.56
N ALA A 10 10.76 22.24 -17.81
CA ALA A 10 9.45 21.78 -18.22
C ALA A 10 9.29 20.25 -18.10
N ALA A 11 10.34 19.49 -18.47
CA ALA A 11 10.36 18.04 -18.32
C ALA A 11 10.33 17.60 -16.85
N MET A 12 11.09 18.26 -15.97
CA MET A 12 11.05 18.01 -14.52
C MET A 12 9.68 18.34 -13.92
N ALA A 13 9.07 19.47 -14.31
CA ALA A 13 7.75 19.84 -13.83
C ALA A 13 6.67 18.84 -14.26
N CYS A 14 6.74 18.34 -15.51
CA CYS A 14 5.84 17.28 -15.96
C CYS A 14 6.06 15.97 -15.21
N ALA A 15 7.32 15.58 -14.97
CA ALA A 15 7.62 14.36 -14.21
C ALA A 15 7.09 14.43 -12.76
N LEU A 16 7.25 15.57 -12.09
CA LEU A 16 6.72 15.79 -10.74
C LEU A 16 5.18 15.81 -10.71
N ALA A 17 4.54 16.38 -11.73
CA ALA A 17 3.09 16.38 -11.84
C ALA A 17 2.52 14.97 -12.07
N LEU A 18 3.19 14.12 -12.86
CA LEU A 18 2.77 12.72 -13.03
C LEU A 18 3.06 11.88 -11.78
N ALA A 19 4.17 12.10 -11.09
CA ALA A 19 4.50 11.39 -9.85
C ALA A 19 3.49 11.66 -8.73
N ALA A 20 2.94 12.88 -8.64
CA ALA A 20 1.92 13.22 -7.66
C ALA A 20 0.58 12.48 -7.87
N THR A 21 0.35 11.90 -9.05
CA THR A 21 -0.85 11.11 -9.35
C THR A 21 -0.71 9.61 -9.06
N ALA A 22 0.50 9.14 -8.74
CA ALA A 22 0.66 7.81 -8.15
C ALA A 22 0.18 7.91 -6.71
N GLY A 23 -1.10 7.57 -6.46
CA GLY A 23 -1.64 7.59 -5.10
C GLY A 23 -0.72 6.80 -4.18
N ALA A 24 -0.27 7.41 -3.10
CA ALA A 24 0.65 6.77 -2.18
C ALA A 24 -0.07 5.64 -1.44
N ILE A 25 0.66 4.57 -1.15
CA ILE A 25 0.23 3.56 -0.18
C ILE A 25 -0.01 4.30 1.15
N PRO A 26 -1.11 4.02 1.87
CA PRO A 26 -1.42 4.74 3.10
C PRO A 26 -0.31 4.59 4.13
N GLU A 27 0.19 5.73 4.60
CA GLU A 27 1.24 5.81 5.61
C GLU A 27 0.67 5.81 7.02
N GLN A 28 1.39 5.24 7.99
CA GLN A 28 0.93 5.19 9.38
C GLN A 28 0.65 6.60 9.94
N GLY A 29 -0.46 6.74 10.66
CA GLY A 29 -0.90 8.01 11.24
C GLY A 29 -1.65 8.94 10.27
N THR A 30 -1.94 8.47 9.05
CA THR A 30 -2.81 9.17 8.10
C THR A 30 -4.26 8.68 8.19
N PRO A 31 -5.26 9.53 7.89
CA PRO A 31 -6.67 9.11 7.83
C PRO A 31 -6.94 7.98 6.83
N GLU A 32 -6.16 7.92 5.76
CA GLU A 32 -6.21 6.87 4.75
C GLU A 32 -5.80 5.53 5.36
N PHE A 33 -4.77 5.52 6.21
CA PHE A 33 -4.34 4.35 6.94
C PHE A 33 -5.37 3.89 7.97
N ASP A 34 -6.02 4.82 8.67
CA ASP A 34 -7.13 4.49 9.58
C ASP A 34 -8.30 3.84 8.84
N THR A 35 -8.60 4.32 7.65
CA THR A 35 -9.63 3.75 6.78
C THR A 35 -9.26 2.34 6.32
N TYR A 36 -7.99 2.11 5.99
CA TYR A 36 -7.47 0.79 5.67
C TYR A 36 -7.56 -0.17 6.85
N MET A 37 -7.16 0.26 8.05
CA MET A 37 -7.28 -0.53 9.28
C MET A 37 -8.74 -0.92 9.56
N GLN A 38 -9.68 0.02 9.44
CA GLN A 38 -11.11 -0.30 9.54
C GLN A 38 -11.57 -1.27 8.45
N GLY A 39 -11.02 -1.17 7.24
CA GLY A 39 -11.25 -2.11 6.16
C GLY A 39 -10.81 -3.54 6.53
N LEU A 40 -9.62 -3.69 7.12
CA LEU A 40 -9.13 -4.98 7.61
C LEU A 40 -10.02 -5.55 8.71
N GLU A 41 -10.35 -4.76 9.73
CA GLU A 41 -11.19 -5.20 10.86
C GLU A 41 -12.58 -5.65 10.39
N ARG A 42 -13.20 -4.90 9.46
CA ARG A 42 -14.51 -5.26 8.87
C ARG A 42 -14.47 -6.59 8.10
N ASN A 43 -13.30 -6.99 7.60
CA ASN A 43 -13.09 -8.26 6.93
C ASN A 43 -12.54 -9.35 7.86
N GLY A 44 -12.49 -9.09 9.17
CA GLY A 44 -12.08 -10.05 10.19
C GLY A 44 -10.57 -10.15 10.40
N PHE A 45 -9.80 -9.18 9.90
CA PHE A 45 -8.35 -9.12 10.08
C PHE A 45 -7.99 -8.07 11.13
N ASN A 46 -7.67 -8.53 12.34
CA ASN A 46 -7.24 -7.67 13.44
C ASN A 46 -5.71 -7.65 13.49
N LEU A 47 -5.11 -6.89 12.57
CA LEU A 47 -3.66 -6.77 12.48
C LEU A 47 -3.15 -5.62 13.34
N ASN A 48 -1.91 -5.73 13.83
CA ASN A 48 -1.21 -4.58 14.37
C ASN A 48 -0.88 -3.58 13.23
N PRO A 49 -0.76 -2.28 13.53
CA PRO A 49 -0.49 -1.25 12.51
C PRO A 49 0.79 -1.50 11.68
N ASP A 50 1.85 -2.03 12.28
CA ASP A 50 3.11 -2.30 11.58
C ASP A 50 2.98 -3.43 10.55
N THR A 51 2.24 -4.47 10.90
CA THR A 51 1.93 -5.60 10.02
C THR A 51 1.01 -5.16 8.91
N ALA A 52 -0.05 -4.42 9.25
CA ALA A 52 -0.97 -3.88 8.28
C ALA A 52 -0.25 -3.00 7.25
N TRP A 53 0.66 -2.13 7.70
CA TRP A 53 1.47 -1.28 6.81
C TRP A 53 2.34 -2.10 5.85
N ARG A 54 3.03 -3.15 6.35
CA ARG A 54 3.81 -4.03 5.47
C ARG A 54 2.96 -4.83 4.50
N VAL A 55 1.79 -5.31 4.95
CA VAL A 55 0.81 -6.00 4.08
C VAL A 55 0.37 -5.07 2.96
N ALA A 56 0.08 -3.79 3.26
CA ALA A 56 -0.28 -2.80 2.26
C ALA A 56 0.84 -2.62 1.23
N HIS A 57 2.09 -2.42 1.67
CA HIS A 57 3.24 -2.30 0.78
C HIS A 57 3.42 -3.53 -0.11
N GLN A 58 3.34 -4.71 0.49
CA GLN A 58 3.46 -5.97 -0.21
C GLN A 58 2.33 -6.21 -1.23
N ALA A 59 1.12 -5.78 -0.91
CA ALA A 59 -0.06 -5.92 -1.76
C ALA A 59 -0.03 -4.96 -2.97
N CYS A 60 0.59 -3.77 -2.83
CA CYS A 60 0.54 -2.71 -3.82
C CYS A 60 1.80 -2.58 -4.68
N GLU A 61 2.99 -2.63 -4.08
CA GLU A 61 4.27 -2.59 -4.81
C GLU A 61 4.68 -3.96 -5.33
N GLY A 62 4.10 -5.02 -4.78
CA GLY A 62 4.56 -6.37 -4.98
C GLY A 62 5.75 -6.68 -4.06
N GLY A 63 5.61 -7.75 -3.30
CA GLY A 63 6.68 -8.26 -2.43
C GLY A 63 6.56 -9.77 -2.27
N LEU A 64 7.60 -10.40 -1.69
CA LEU A 64 7.61 -11.85 -1.49
C LEU A 64 6.53 -12.26 -0.46
N PRO A 65 5.52 -13.07 -0.85
CA PRO A 65 4.39 -13.51 -0.02
C PRO A 65 4.72 -14.11 1.35
N GLY A 66 5.97 -14.50 1.61
CA GLY A 66 6.34 -15.30 2.77
C GLY A 66 7.10 -14.58 3.89
N LEU A 67 7.58 -13.34 3.69
CA LEU A 67 8.41 -12.66 4.71
C LEU A 67 7.62 -12.29 5.98
N ILE A 68 6.29 -12.25 5.88
CA ILE A 68 5.40 -11.83 6.97
C ILE A 68 4.49 -12.96 7.47
N GLY A 69 4.55 -14.15 6.86
CA GLY A 69 3.57 -15.23 7.08
C GLY A 69 3.49 -15.70 8.53
N TRP A 70 4.62 -15.80 9.24
CA TRP A 70 4.63 -16.20 10.65
C TRP A 70 3.96 -15.18 11.57
N GLU A 71 4.14 -13.89 11.28
CA GLU A 71 3.50 -12.81 12.03
C GLU A 71 2.00 -12.72 11.72
N LEU A 72 1.61 -12.96 10.47
CA LEU A 72 0.21 -13.06 10.06
C LEU A 72 -0.50 -14.22 10.78
N VAL A 73 0.13 -15.40 10.83
CA VAL A 73 -0.38 -16.56 11.57
C VAL A 73 -0.51 -16.23 13.07
N ALA A 74 0.48 -15.57 13.66
CA ALA A 74 0.42 -15.14 15.07
C ALA A 74 -0.74 -14.17 15.35
N GLN A 75 -1.18 -13.42 14.34
CA GLN A 75 -2.31 -12.48 14.40
C GLN A 75 -3.63 -13.07 13.91
N GLY A 76 -3.70 -14.40 13.75
CA GLY A 76 -4.94 -15.11 13.43
C GLY A 76 -5.28 -15.18 11.95
N VAL A 77 -4.38 -14.78 11.05
CA VAL A 77 -4.51 -15.03 9.61
C VAL A 77 -4.14 -16.49 9.35
N VAL A 78 -5.10 -17.37 9.60
CA VAL A 78 -4.90 -18.82 9.53
C VAL A 78 -6.03 -19.45 8.72
N GLY A 79 -5.67 -20.43 7.90
CA GLY A 79 -6.62 -21.25 7.15
C GLY A 79 -6.46 -21.11 5.63
N PRO A 80 -7.11 -22.01 4.87
CA PRO A 80 -6.98 -22.04 3.42
C PRO A 80 -7.46 -20.73 2.79
N GLY A 81 -6.56 -20.08 2.05
CA GLY A 81 -6.84 -18.83 1.35
C GLY A 81 -6.93 -17.58 2.24
N ALA A 82 -6.59 -17.67 3.53
CA ALA A 82 -6.59 -16.51 4.43
C ALA A 82 -5.64 -15.40 3.95
N ASP A 83 -4.41 -15.78 3.55
CA ASP A 83 -3.42 -14.86 2.99
C ASP A 83 -3.91 -14.20 1.71
N GLN A 84 -4.53 -14.98 0.81
CA GLN A 84 -5.09 -14.46 -0.43
C GLN A 84 -6.18 -13.43 -0.16
N ARG A 85 -7.12 -13.73 0.75
CA ARG A 85 -8.18 -12.80 1.14
C ARG A 85 -7.62 -11.54 1.79
N LEU A 86 -6.61 -11.68 2.65
CA LEU A 86 -5.94 -10.54 3.26
C LEU A 86 -5.34 -9.64 2.19
N MET A 87 -4.62 -10.21 1.22
CA MET A 87 -4.03 -9.46 0.11
C MET A 87 -5.10 -8.81 -0.79
N ASP A 88 -6.26 -9.43 -0.96
CA ASP A 88 -7.38 -8.85 -1.72
C ASP A 88 -7.98 -7.64 -0.98
N VAL A 89 -8.17 -7.75 0.34
CA VAL A 89 -8.62 -6.64 1.18
C VAL A 89 -7.59 -5.52 1.19
N ALA A 90 -6.31 -5.83 1.39
CA ALA A 90 -5.23 -4.86 1.34
C ALA A 90 -5.18 -4.13 0.00
N ARG A 91 -5.33 -4.86 -1.12
CA ARG A 91 -5.41 -4.23 -2.44
C ARG A 91 -6.59 -3.29 -2.59
N LYS A 92 -7.75 -3.67 -2.05
CA LYS A 92 -8.98 -2.87 -2.16
C LYS A 92 -8.91 -1.56 -1.37
N TYR A 93 -8.26 -1.57 -0.21
CA TYR A 93 -8.31 -0.44 0.72
C TYR A 93 -7.00 0.35 0.82
N ALA A 94 -5.86 -0.23 0.46
CA ALA A 94 -4.56 0.40 0.58
C ALA A 94 -3.89 0.73 -0.78
N CYS A 95 -4.22 0.01 -1.86
CA CYS A 95 -3.58 0.33 -3.13
C CYS A 95 -4.26 1.52 -3.81
N PRO A 96 -3.48 2.45 -4.38
CA PRO A 96 -4.05 3.44 -5.29
C PRO A 96 -4.77 2.70 -6.41
N VAL A 97 -6.00 3.12 -6.71
CA VAL A 97 -6.71 2.67 -7.90
C VAL A 97 -5.81 2.92 -9.11
N GLN A 98 -5.34 1.84 -9.74
CA GLN A 98 -4.63 1.91 -11.02
C GLN A 98 -5.59 2.23 -12.15
#